data_AF-A0A928N5N3-F1
#
_entry.id   AF-A0A928N5N3-F1
#
_cell.length_a   1.000
_cell.length_b   1.000
_cell.length_c   1.000
_cell.angle_alpha   90.00
_cell.angle_beta   90.00
_cell.angle_gamma   90.00
#
_symmetry.space_group_name_H-M   'P 1'
#
loop_
_entity.id
_entity.type
_entity.pdbx_description
1 polymer ?
#
loop_
_entity_poly.entity_id
_entity_poly.type
_entity_poly.pdbx_seq_one_letter_code
_entity_poly.pdbx_strand_id
1 'polypeptide(L)'
;MATVNEKMTAIADDIREKTGGTDTLTLDDMAINIQGVYDSGRVDGYTEGYSEGETSGIETGRATENRAWWDIVTANNAKTYYEYGFSLADFNLIGGFNPPYKITPLVCGNMFRDTKGVERITDEMLDTSKSESVGYMFLRCVDLKSIETIDCSTAGSKQTFLFNGCTSLETIGRFILKEGALMSSYDIFSGCNALKNITFVGTINSSVSFQWSPLLTTESIENIISVLSDNASGQVLTFNKAIKQTYYNAHSSEYANADEAWDALCDTKPNWTISLV
;
A
#
# COMPACT_ATOMS: atom_id res chain seq x y z
N MET A 1 10.97 36.19 -8.22
CA MET A 1 10.69 34.74 -8.20
C MET A 1 9.19 34.57 -8.23
N ALA A 2 8.66 33.71 -9.10
CA ALA A 2 7.24 33.38 -9.06
C ALA A 2 6.90 32.78 -7.68
N THR A 3 5.80 33.23 -7.10
CA THR A 3 5.25 32.72 -5.84
C THR A 3 4.90 31.23 -5.97
N VAL A 4 4.87 30.49 -4.85
CA VAL A 4 4.41 29.07 -4.83
C VAL A 4 3.05 28.94 -5.53
N ASN A 5 2.21 29.94 -5.31
CA ASN A 5 0.89 30.08 -5.91
C ASN A 5 0.93 30.13 -7.46
N GLU A 6 1.78 30.96 -8.05
CA GLU A 6 1.94 31.06 -9.52
C GLU A 6 2.49 29.77 -10.14
N LYS A 7 3.29 29.00 -9.38
CA LYS A 7 3.86 27.73 -9.84
C LYS A 7 2.84 26.59 -9.79
N MET A 8 2.03 26.51 -8.73
CA MET A 8 0.97 25.49 -8.60
C MET A 8 -0.17 25.71 -9.61
N THR A 9 -0.54 26.96 -9.90
CA THR A 9 -1.49 27.29 -10.97
C THR A 9 -0.95 26.90 -12.35
N ALA A 10 0.33 27.15 -12.64
CA ALA A 10 0.95 26.74 -13.89
C ALA A 10 1.00 25.20 -14.05
N ILE A 11 1.26 24.46 -12.96
CA ILE A 11 1.21 22.99 -12.93
C ILE A 11 -0.21 22.48 -13.26
N ALA A 12 -1.23 23.10 -12.66
CA ALA A 12 -2.64 22.74 -12.89
C ALA A 12 -3.10 23.01 -14.33
N ASP A 13 -2.70 24.16 -14.89
CA ASP A 13 -3.03 24.56 -16.25
C ASP A 13 -2.30 23.70 -17.29
N ASP A 14 -1.04 23.33 -17.04
CA ASP A 14 -0.26 22.42 -17.90
C ASP A 14 -0.83 20.99 -17.91
N ILE A 15 -1.24 20.46 -16.75
CA ILE A 15 -1.98 19.17 -16.68
C ILE A 15 -3.29 19.26 -17.47
N ARG A 16 -4.03 20.37 -17.34
CA ARG A 16 -5.31 20.58 -18.06
C ARG A 16 -5.10 20.69 -19.58
N GLU A 17 -4.01 21.32 -20.03
CA GLU A 17 -3.67 21.48 -21.44
C GLU A 17 -3.19 20.15 -22.07
N LYS A 18 -2.33 19.40 -21.38
CA LYS A 18 -1.77 18.12 -21.86
C LYS A 18 -2.77 16.97 -21.87
N THR A 19 -3.66 16.93 -20.88
CA THR A 19 -4.75 15.93 -20.84
C THR A 19 -5.92 16.31 -21.75
N GLY A 20 -5.94 17.50 -22.35
CA GLY A 20 -7.12 17.99 -23.08
C GLY A 20 -8.40 18.02 -22.25
N GLY A 21 -8.28 17.99 -20.90
CA GLY A 21 -9.40 17.84 -19.97
C GLY A 21 -9.91 16.41 -19.74
N THR A 22 -9.18 15.35 -20.13
CA THR A 22 -9.57 13.95 -19.91
C THR A 22 -9.08 13.38 -18.57
N ASP A 23 -9.72 12.30 -18.09
CA ASP A 23 -9.51 11.68 -16.77
C ASP A 23 -8.17 10.95 -16.55
N THR A 24 -7.26 10.93 -17.52
CA THR A 24 -5.98 10.22 -17.45
C THR A 24 -4.84 11.13 -17.00
N LEU A 25 -4.35 10.94 -15.77
CA LEU A 25 -3.05 11.46 -15.31
C LEU A 25 -1.97 10.46 -15.72
N THR A 26 -1.02 10.84 -16.59
CA THR A 26 0.10 9.96 -16.98
C THR A 26 1.39 10.32 -16.23
N LEU A 27 2.35 9.39 -16.17
CA LEU A 27 3.69 9.57 -15.54
C LEU A 27 4.42 10.84 -16.01
N ASP A 28 4.32 11.18 -17.29
CA ASP A 28 5.00 12.35 -17.87
C ASP A 28 4.34 13.68 -17.44
N ASP A 29 3.03 13.65 -17.13
CA ASP A 29 2.28 14.79 -16.60
C ASP A 29 2.65 15.08 -15.12
N MET A 30 3.19 14.09 -14.42
CA MET A 30 3.56 14.18 -13.01
C MET A 30 5.05 14.46 -12.79
N ALA A 31 5.91 13.89 -13.63
CA ALA A 31 7.37 13.98 -13.48
C ALA A 31 7.94 15.39 -13.77
N ILE A 32 7.35 16.16 -14.69
CA ILE A 32 7.82 17.51 -15.04
C ILE A 32 7.50 18.54 -13.94
N ASN A 33 6.44 18.31 -13.16
CA ASN A 33 5.89 19.27 -12.21
C ASN A 33 6.58 19.28 -10.83
N ILE A 34 7.42 18.29 -10.55
CA ILE A 34 8.12 18.15 -9.27
C ILE A 34 9.52 18.75 -9.29
N GLN A 35 10.20 18.79 -10.45
CA GLN A 35 11.51 19.43 -10.58
C GLN A 35 11.46 20.95 -10.26
N GLY A 36 10.36 21.62 -10.59
CA GLY A 36 10.15 23.05 -10.27
C GLY A 36 9.88 23.36 -8.79
N VAL A 37 9.45 22.36 -8.00
CA VAL A 37 9.29 22.44 -6.54
C VAL A 37 10.64 22.23 -5.85
N TYR A 38 11.46 21.30 -6.37
CA TYR A 38 12.83 21.06 -5.90
C TYR A 38 13.76 22.28 -6.10
N ASP A 39 13.68 22.95 -7.26
CA ASP A 39 14.47 24.15 -7.55
C ASP A 39 13.99 25.40 -6.80
N SER A 40 12.91 25.31 -6.03
CA SER A 40 12.35 26.40 -5.22
C SER A 40 12.86 26.46 -3.77
N GLY A 41 13.80 25.59 -3.40
CA GLY A 41 14.55 25.71 -2.14
C GLY A 41 13.75 25.32 -0.91
N ARG A 42 13.32 24.05 -0.82
CA ARG A 42 12.94 23.48 0.47
C ARG A 42 14.19 23.08 1.25
N VAL A 43 14.52 23.82 2.30
CA VAL A 43 15.51 23.44 3.30
C VAL A 43 14.93 23.73 4.69
N ASP A 44 14.96 22.69 5.51
CA ASP A 44 14.91 22.64 6.97
C ASP A 44 13.65 23.09 7.73
N GLY A 45 13.11 22.14 8.48
CA GLY A 45 12.25 22.44 9.60
C GLY A 45 13.09 23.06 10.72
N TYR A 46 12.92 24.36 10.97
CA TYR A 46 13.14 25.03 12.25
C TYR A 46 12.48 26.40 12.14
N THR A 47 11.32 26.59 12.77
CA THR A 47 10.76 27.93 12.99
C THR A 47 11.40 28.53 14.23
N GLU A 48 12.61 29.07 14.11
CA GLU A 48 13.07 30.09 15.06
C GLU A 48 12.71 31.47 14.50
N GLY A 49 11.82 32.20 15.18
CA GLY A 49 11.69 33.65 15.03
C GLY A 49 10.32 34.25 14.70
N TYR A 50 9.22 33.50 14.65
CA TYR A 50 7.88 34.06 14.35
C TYR A 50 6.94 34.03 15.55
N SER A 51 6.12 35.08 15.68
CA SER A 51 5.11 35.19 16.74
C SER A 51 3.86 34.37 16.41
N GLU A 52 3.14 33.88 17.44
CA GLU A 52 1.95 33.00 17.34
C GLU A 52 0.85 33.48 16.37
N GLY A 53 0.78 34.78 16.08
CA GLY A 53 -0.19 35.33 15.11
C GLY A 53 0.19 35.10 13.65
N GLU A 54 1.49 35.08 13.34
CA GLU A 54 2.03 34.95 11.97
C GLU A 54 2.09 33.48 11.54
N THR A 55 2.29 32.56 12.48
CA THR A 55 2.22 31.11 12.24
C THR A 55 0.82 30.66 11.80
N SER A 56 -0.24 31.25 12.36
CA SER A 56 -1.63 30.90 12.03
C SER A 56 -2.01 31.22 10.57
N GLY A 57 -1.52 32.34 10.02
CA GLY A 57 -1.76 32.74 8.63
C GLY A 57 -0.97 31.88 7.63
N ILE A 58 0.24 31.49 8.01
CA ILE A 58 1.08 30.56 7.25
C ILE A 58 0.46 29.16 7.25
N GLU A 59 -0.05 28.68 8.39
CA GLU A 59 -0.76 27.40 8.51
C GLU A 59 -2.06 27.39 7.70
N THR A 60 -2.83 28.48 7.74
CA THR A 60 -4.07 28.61 6.96
C THR A 60 -3.78 28.65 5.46
N GLY A 61 -2.77 29.42 5.03
CA GLY A 61 -2.33 29.45 3.62
C GLY A 61 -1.84 28.08 3.14
N ARG A 62 -1.03 27.38 3.94
CA ARG A 62 -0.58 26.01 3.66
C ARG A 62 -1.74 25.02 3.57
N ALA A 63 -2.76 25.17 4.42
CA ALA A 63 -3.96 24.33 4.39
C ALA A 63 -4.83 24.60 3.14
N THR A 64 -4.96 25.85 2.72
CA THR A 64 -5.68 26.23 1.50
C THR A 64 -4.95 25.76 0.24
N GLU A 65 -3.62 25.86 0.18
CA GLU A 65 -2.80 25.40 -0.94
C GLU A 65 -2.76 23.87 -1.04
N ASN A 66 -2.63 23.17 0.10
CA ASN A 66 -2.78 21.71 0.16
C ASN A 66 -4.16 21.29 -0.35
N ARG A 67 -5.22 22.02 0.05
CA ARG A 67 -6.58 21.77 -0.44
C ARG A 67 -6.70 21.99 -1.95
N ALA A 68 -6.15 23.06 -2.50
CA ALA A 68 -6.18 23.32 -3.94
C ALA A 68 -5.43 22.23 -4.74
N TRP A 69 -4.27 21.76 -4.25
CA TRP A 69 -3.57 20.64 -4.86
C TRP A 69 -4.40 19.35 -4.83
N TRP A 70 -5.01 19.04 -3.68
CA TRP A 70 -5.91 17.89 -3.58
C TRP A 70 -7.14 18.06 -4.48
N ASP A 71 -7.70 19.26 -4.62
CA ASP A 71 -8.81 19.53 -5.53
C ASP A 71 -8.40 19.26 -6.99
N ILE A 72 -7.15 19.48 -7.37
CA ILE A 72 -6.62 19.14 -8.70
C ILE A 72 -6.42 17.63 -8.86
N VAL A 73 -5.77 16.99 -7.89
CA VAL A 73 -5.41 15.56 -7.94
C VAL A 73 -6.63 14.65 -7.76
N THR A 74 -7.64 15.10 -7.03
CA THR A 74 -8.90 14.36 -6.78
C THR A 74 -10.08 14.85 -7.61
N ALA A 75 -10.00 16.05 -8.19
CA ALA A 75 -11.04 16.70 -8.99
C ALA A 75 -12.47 16.44 -8.48
N ASN A 76 -12.76 16.86 -7.23
CA ASN A 76 -14.08 16.69 -6.60
C ASN A 76 -14.63 15.24 -6.64
N ASN A 77 -13.78 14.24 -6.38
CA ASN A 77 -14.10 12.80 -6.43
C ASN A 77 -14.45 12.25 -7.82
N ALA A 78 -14.26 13.01 -8.91
CA ALA A 78 -14.52 12.53 -10.26
C ALA A 78 -13.36 11.71 -10.85
N LYS A 79 -12.12 11.99 -10.42
CA LYS A 79 -10.95 11.26 -10.92
C LYS A 79 -10.92 9.85 -10.38
N THR A 80 -10.74 8.89 -11.29
CA THR A 80 -10.68 7.45 -10.99
C THR A 80 -9.39 6.79 -11.49
N TYR A 81 -8.56 7.49 -12.28
CA TYR A 81 -7.29 6.99 -12.79
C TYR A 81 -6.10 7.58 -12.01
N TYR A 82 -5.38 6.73 -11.27
CA TYR A 82 -4.24 7.05 -10.41
C TYR A 82 -3.05 6.13 -10.68
N GLU A 83 -2.95 5.55 -11.88
CA GLU A 83 -1.78 4.75 -12.21
C GLU A 83 -0.53 5.63 -12.10
N TYR A 84 0.45 5.19 -11.29
CA TYR A 84 1.64 5.98 -10.94
C TYR A 84 1.38 7.35 -10.28
N GLY A 85 0.16 7.59 -9.78
CA GLY A 85 -0.32 8.90 -9.31
C GLY A 85 0.48 9.59 -8.21
N PHE A 86 1.32 8.86 -7.48
CA PHE A 86 2.24 9.39 -6.46
C PHE A 86 3.62 8.71 -6.56
N SER A 87 3.86 7.98 -7.66
CA SER A 87 4.99 7.06 -7.85
C SER A 87 6.27 7.78 -8.23
N LEU A 88 7.05 8.22 -7.25
CA LEU A 88 8.30 8.93 -7.54
C LEU A 88 9.29 8.69 -6.39
N ALA A 89 10.46 8.14 -6.73
CA ALA A 89 11.54 7.83 -5.78
C ALA A 89 12.06 9.06 -5.00
N ASP A 90 11.87 10.25 -5.58
CA ASP A 90 12.22 11.54 -5.00
C ASP A 90 10.99 12.32 -4.50
N PHE A 91 9.78 11.77 -4.54
CA PHE A 91 8.62 12.46 -3.96
C PHE A 91 8.46 12.05 -2.50
N ASN A 92 8.82 12.96 -1.61
CA ASN A 92 8.50 12.85 -0.20
C ASN A 92 7.17 13.54 0.05
N LEU A 93 6.14 12.81 0.50
CA LEU A 93 4.89 13.40 0.95
C LEU A 93 5.13 14.11 2.28
N ILE A 94 5.53 15.38 2.20
CA ILE A 94 5.89 16.14 3.40
C ILE A 94 4.63 16.47 4.19
N GLY A 95 4.44 15.78 5.32
CA GLY A 95 3.21 15.82 6.11
C GLY A 95 2.33 14.57 5.97
N GLY A 96 2.74 13.60 5.14
CA GLY A 96 2.07 12.32 4.94
C GLY A 96 1.01 12.33 3.85
N PHE A 97 0.59 11.12 3.43
CA PHE A 97 -0.60 10.94 2.60
C PHE A 97 -1.85 11.18 3.45
N ASN A 98 -2.56 12.28 3.20
CA ASN A 98 -3.77 12.64 3.92
C ASN A 98 -4.72 13.45 3.03
N PRO A 99 -5.41 12.82 2.07
CA PRO A 99 -6.34 13.51 1.21
C PRO A 99 -7.54 14.08 2.00
N PRO A 100 -8.05 15.27 1.66
CA PRO A 100 -9.23 15.86 2.28
C PRO A 100 -10.52 15.14 1.90
N TYR A 101 -10.47 14.26 0.89
CA TYR A 101 -11.57 13.44 0.42
C TYR A 101 -11.08 12.01 0.17
N LYS A 102 -11.93 11.03 0.46
CA LYS A 102 -11.64 9.62 0.19
C LYS A 102 -11.44 9.38 -1.31
N ILE A 103 -10.28 8.86 -1.69
CA ILE A 103 -9.97 8.50 -3.08
C ILE A 103 -10.56 7.12 -3.39
N THR A 104 -11.30 6.99 -4.50
CA THR A 104 -11.90 5.71 -4.93
C THR A 104 -11.49 5.39 -6.38
N PRO A 105 -10.26 4.88 -6.62
CA PRO A 105 -9.74 4.68 -7.97
C PRO A 105 -10.40 3.48 -8.67
N LEU A 106 -10.60 3.60 -9.99
CA LEU A 106 -10.81 2.47 -10.90
C LEU A 106 -9.48 1.88 -11.37
N VAL A 107 -8.41 2.68 -11.45
CA VAL A 107 -7.05 2.22 -11.81
C VAL A 107 -6.05 2.87 -10.86
N CYS A 108 -5.29 2.09 -10.10
CA CYS A 108 -4.26 2.59 -9.18
C CYS A 108 -3.00 1.73 -9.14
N GLY A 109 -2.69 1.06 -10.26
CA GLY A 109 -1.43 0.35 -10.41
C GLY A 109 -0.24 1.29 -10.19
N ASN A 110 0.79 0.83 -9.50
CA ASN A 110 1.97 1.63 -9.14
C ASN A 110 1.67 2.94 -8.38
N MET A 111 0.46 3.21 -7.88
CA MET A 111 0.09 4.55 -7.39
C MET A 111 1.08 5.16 -6.40
N PHE A 112 1.65 4.38 -5.49
CA PHE A 112 2.64 4.83 -4.49
C PHE A 112 4.02 4.18 -4.69
N ARG A 113 4.31 3.67 -5.88
CA ARG A 113 5.58 2.97 -6.10
C ARG A 113 6.77 3.90 -5.81
N ASP A 114 7.73 3.38 -5.05
CA ASP A 114 8.94 4.08 -4.62
C ASP A 114 8.68 5.35 -3.78
N THR A 115 7.45 5.59 -3.32
CA THR A 115 7.08 6.81 -2.59
C THR A 115 7.57 6.79 -1.14
N LYS A 116 8.11 7.92 -0.67
CA LYS A 116 8.46 8.16 0.74
C LYS A 116 7.40 9.03 1.42
N GLY A 117 7.23 8.87 2.73
CA GLY A 117 6.26 9.62 3.53
C GLY A 117 4.82 9.06 3.54
N VAL A 118 4.53 7.96 2.83
CA VAL A 118 3.28 7.21 3.02
C VAL A 118 3.46 6.28 4.21
N GLU A 119 3.14 6.73 5.43
CA GLU A 119 3.30 5.90 6.62
C GLU A 119 2.08 5.01 6.91
N ARG A 120 0.87 5.51 6.62
CA ARG A 120 -0.39 4.84 6.93
C ARG A 120 -1.42 5.12 5.84
N ILE A 121 -2.24 4.13 5.55
CA ILE A 121 -3.43 4.25 4.69
C ILE A 121 -4.65 3.80 5.50
N THR A 122 -5.68 4.64 5.57
CA THR A 122 -6.95 4.35 6.24
C THR A 122 -8.11 4.28 5.24
N ASP A 123 -9.23 3.68 5.65
CA ASP A 123 -10.43 3.54 4.81
C ASP A 123 -11.08 4.90 4.49
N GLU A 124 -10.80 5.93 5.29
CA GLU A 124 -11.23 7.32 5.02
C GLU A 124 -10.38 8.01 3.94
N MET A 125 -9.16 7.51 3.68
CA MET A 125 -8.26 8.10 2.70
C MET A 125 -8.38 7.42 1.33
N LEU A 126 -8.52 6.09 1.30
CA LEU A 126 -8.43 5.30 0.08
C LEU A 126 -9.37 4.10 0.11
N ASP A 127 -10.20 3.96 -0.92
CA ASP A 127 -11.13 2.88 -1.14
C ASP A 127 -10.83 2.17 -2.47
N THR A 128 -10.14 1.04 -2.40
CA THR A 128 -9.73 0.26 -3.59
C THR A 128 -10.80 -0.72 -4.07
N SER A 129 -12.00 -0.76 -3.46
CA SER A 129 -13.04 -1.76 -3.77
C SER A 129 -13.52 -1.73 -5.21
N LYS A 130 -13.35 -0.61 -5.93
CA LYS A 130 -13.72 -0.47 -7.34
C LYS A 130 -12.53 -0.58 -8.30
N SER A 131 -11.32 -0.80 -7.80
CA SER A 131 -10.11 -0.77 -8.62
C SER A 131 -9.94 -2.05 -9.42
N GLU A 132 -9.85 -1.88 -10.74
CA GLU A 132 -9.56 -2.94 -11.70
C GLU A 132 -8.05 -3.27 -11.73
N SER A 133 -7.20 -2.38 -11.20
CA SER A 133 -5.73 -2.53 -11.20
C SER A 133 -5.10 -1.98 -9.92
N VAL A 134 -4.52 -2.85 -9.11
CA VAL A 134 -3.72 -2.46 -7.92
C VAL A 134 -2.28 -3.00 -7.95
N GLY A 135 -1.85 -3.60 -9.06
CA GLY A 135 -0.50 -4.17 -9.17
C GLY A 135 0.60 -3.14 -8.87
N TYR A 136 1.66 -3.53 -8.16
CA TYR A 136 2.79 -2.66 -7.78
C TYR A 136 2.43 -1.42 -6.95
N MET A 137 1.19 -1.28 -6.48
CA MET A 137 0.68 -0.04 -5.89
C MET A 137 1.56 0.51 -4.77
N PHE A 138 2.16 -0.34 -3.95
CA PHE A 138 3.06 0.06 -2.87
C PHE A 138 4.47 -0.52 -3.03
N LEU A 139 4.90 -0.84 -4.26
CA LEU A 139 6.23 -1.37 -4.50
C LEU A 139 7.29 -0.43 -3.91
N ARG A 140 8.07 -0.91 -2.94
CA ARG A 140 9.16 -0.20 -2.24
C ARG A 140 8.72 1.07 -1.49
N CYS A 141 7.49 1.09 -0.96
CA CYS A 141 7.08 2.06 0.06
C CYS A 141 7.77 1.76 1.40
N VAL A 142 9.02 2.20 1.58
CA VAL A 142 9.83 1.84 2.74
C VAL A 142 9.33 2.42 4.06
N ASP A 143 8.57 3.51 4.03
CA ASP A 143 8.02 4.16 5.23
C ASP A 143 6.63 3.63 5.64
N LEU A 144 5.97 2.85 4.77
CA LEU A 144 4.62 2.36 4.99
C LEU A 144 4.61 1.34 6.12
N LYS A 145 3.91 1.68 7.21
CA LYS A 145 3.78 0.87 8.43
C LYS A 145 2.46 0.13 8.52
N SER A 146 1.37 0.72 8.03
CA SER A 146 0.07 0.07 8.14
C SER A 146 -0.92 0.47 7.05
N ILE A 147 -1.76 -0.49 6.66
CA ILE A 147 -2.94 -0.27 5.83
C ILE A 147 -4.15 -0.85 6.56
N GLU A 148 -5.27 -0.11 6.64
CA GLU A 148 -6.53 -0.63 7.19
C GLU A 148 -7.15 -1.67 6.26
N THR A 149 -7.53 -1.27 5.04
CA THR A 149 -8.05 -2.18 4.02
C THR A 149 -7.34 -2.01 2.68
N ILE A 150 -7.00 -3.13 2.05
CA ILE A 150 -6.71 -3.21 0.62
C ILE A 150 -7.72 -4.16 -0.02
N ASP A 151 -8.54 -3.65 -0.93
CA ASP A 151 -9.60 -4.41 -1.57
C ASP A 151 -9.24 -4.68 -3.04
N CYS A 152 -9.05 -5.95 -3.35
CA CYS A 152 -8.72 -6.44 -4.68
C CYS A 152 -9.87 -7.28 -5.27
N SER A 153 -11.09 -7.15 -4.75
CA SER A 153 -12.25 -7.95 -5.16
C SER A 153 -12.70 -7.70 -6.61
N THR A 154 -12.47 -6.48 -7.11
CA THR A 154 -12.77 -6.09 -8.50
C THR A 154 -11.55 -6.15 -9.42
N ALA A 155 -10.36 -6.26 -8.83
CA ALA A 155 -9.12 -6.19 -9.57
C ALA A 155 -8.94 -7.38 -10.55
N GLY A 156 -8.18 -7.14 -11.63
CA GLY A 156 -7.83 -8.15 -12.61
C GLY A 156 -7.06 -9.34 -12.01
N SER A 157 -6.79 -10.36 -12.83
CA SER A 157 -6.29 -11.65 -12.36
C SER A 157 -4.83 -11.68 -11.88
N LYS A 158 -4.10 -10.56 -11.85
CA LYS A 158 -2.67 -10.55 -11.46
C LYS A 158 -2.33 -9.37 -10.55
N GLN A 159 -2.42 -9.58 -9.25
CA GLN A 159 -1.87 -8.65 -8.26
C GLN A 159 -0.40 -8.99 -8.04
N THR A 160 0.48 -8.31 -8.78
CA THR A 160 1.92 -8.60 -8.78
C THR A 160 2.65 -7.56 -7.94
N PHE A 161 3.56 -8.00 -7.06
CA PHE A 161 4.49 -7.14 -6.30
C PHE A 161 3.84 -6.00 -5.49
N LEU A 162 2.60 -6.19 -5.05
CA LEU A 162 1.80 -5.13 -4.41
C LEU A 162 2.50 -4.46 -3.21
N PHE A 163 3.17 -5.24 -2.34
CA PHE A 163 3.90 -4.76 -1.16
C PHE A 163 5.39 -5.10 -1.20
N ASN A 164 5.92 -5.44 -2.37
CA ASN A 164 7.30 -5.85 -2.49
C ASN A 164 8.24 -4.73 -2.03
N GLY A 165 9.17 -5.01 -1.12
CA GLY A 165 10.09 -4.04 -0.57
C GLY A 165 9.48 -3.06 0.44
N CYS A 166 8.25 -3.27 0.92
CA CYS A 166 7.70 -2.52 2.05
C CYS A 166 8.32 -2.98 3.37
N THR A 167 9.56 -2.57 3.63
CA THR A 167 10.37 -3.08 4.75
C THR A 167 9.84 -2.72 6.14
N SER A 168 9.08 -1.63 6.26
CA SER A 168 8.49 -1.17 7.52
C SER A 168 7.02 -1.57 7.71
N LEU A 169 6.41 -2.29 6.76
CA LEU A 169 5.00 -2.64 6.82
C LEU A 169 4.76 -3.67 7.92
N GLU A 170 4.03 -3.28 8.96
CA GLU A 170 3.72 -4.10 10.14
C GLU A 170 2.34 -4.72 10.08
N THR A 171 1.36 -4.01 9.51
CA THR A 171 -0.05 -4.41 9.56
C THR A 171 -0.76 -4.15 8.24
N ILE A 172 -1.47 -5.16 7.75
CA ILE A 172 -2.53 -5.02 6.75
C ILE A 172 -3.82 -5.50 7.42
N GLY A 173 -4.69 -4.58 7.82
CA GLY A 173 -5.90 -4.93 8.59
C GLY A 173 -6.79 -5.92 7.85
N ARG A 174 -7.08 -5.65 6.58
CA ARG A 174 -7.86 -6.52 5.69
C ARG A 174 -7.28 -6.53 4.29
N PHE A 175 -6.97 -7.72 3.78
CA PHE A 175 -6.63 -7.96 2.37
C PHE A 175 -7.77 -8.75 1.72
N ILE A 176 -8.65 -8.02 1.03
CA ILE A 176 -9.84 -8.60 0.41
C ILE A 176 -9.47 -9.08 -1.00
N LEU A 177 -9.71 -10.36 -1.27
CA LEU A 177 -9.41 -10.99 -2.54
C LEU A 177 -10.69 -11.15 -3.38
N LYS A 178 -10.52 -11.10 -4.69
CA LYS A 178 -11.53 -11.59 -5.63
C LYS A 178 -11.72 -13.10 -5.45
N GLU A 179 -12.96 -13.58 -5.59
CA GLU A 179 -13.23 -15.01 -5.61
C GLU A 179 -12.43 -15.68 -6.74
N GLY A 180 -11.65 -16.72 -6.41
CA GLY A 180 -10.76 -17.38 -7.36
C GLY A 180 -9.58 -16.51 -7.80
N ALA A 181 -9.23 -15.46 -7.06
CA ALA A 181 -8.05 -14.64 -7.33
C ALA A 181 -6.79 -15.49 -7.47
N LEU A 182 -6.01 -15.19 -8.50
CA LEU A 182 -4.65 -15.68 -8.64
C LEU A 182 -3.72 -14.63 -8.04
N MET A 183 -3.15 -14.95 -6.89
CA MET A 183 -1.96 -14.26 -6.41
C MET A 183 -0.83 -14.56 -7.39
N SER A 184 -0.15 -13.51 -7.84
CA SER A 184 0.90 -13.61 -8.84
C SER A 184 2.02 -14.54 -8.36
N SER A 185 2.69 -15.24 -9.29
CA SER A 185 3.88 -16.06 -9.01
C SER A 185 5.09 -15.23 -8.54
N TYR A 186 4.94 -13.91 -8.48
CA TYR A 186 5.94 -12.95 -8.07
C TYR A 186 5.62 -12.46 -6.65
N ASP A 187 6.56 -12.61 -5.72
CA ASP A 187 6.39 -12.38 -4.27
C ASP A 187 5.73 -11.01 -3.93
N ILE A 188 4.43 -11.04 -3.60
CA ILE A 188 3.64 -9.88 -3.14
C ILE A 188 4.25 -9.27 -1.87
N PHE A 189 4.73 -10.11 -0.95
CA PHE A 189 5.27 -9.72 0.35
C PHE A 189 6.80 -9.85 0.44
N SER A 190 7.50 -9.90 -0.70
CA SER A 190 8.97 -9.95 -0.68
C SER A 190 9.51 -8.72 0.06
N GLY A 191 10.46 -8.89 0.97
CA GLY A 191 11.02 -7.78 1.76
C GLY A 191 10.09 -7.21 2.83
N CYS A 192 8.89 -7.75 3.07
CA CYS A 192 8.01 -7.35 4.17
C CYS A 192 8.49 -7.93 5.53
N ASN A 193 9.70 -7.53 5.94
CA ASN A 193 10.38 -8.07 7.13
C ASN A 193 9.73 -7.68 8.46
N ALA A 194 8.97 -6.58 8.49
CA ALA A 194 8.28 -6.10 9.66
C ALA A 194 6.83 -6.62 9.79
N LEU A 195 6.31 -7.34 8.79
CA LEU A 195 4.89 -7.71 8.73
C LEU A 195 4.54 -8.70 9.85
N LYS A 196 3.62 -8.26 10.71
CA LYS A 196 3.11 -9.00 11.89
C LYS A 196 1.67 -9.43 11.69
N ASN A 197 0.83 -8.52 11.21
CA ASN A 197 -0.62 -8.74 11.19
C ASN A 197 -1.16 -8.64 9.76
N ILE A 198 -1.88 -9.66 9.33
CA ILE A 198 -2.63 -9.64 8.09
C ILE A 198 -3.88 -10.52 8.19
N THR A 199 -5.03 -9.97 7.79
CA THR A 199 -6.28 -10.73 7.67
C THR A 199 -6.72 -10.79 6.23
N PHE A 200 -6.72 -11.97 5.63
CA PHE A 200 -7.33 -12.23 4.34
C PHE A 200 -8.85 -12.37 4.47
N VAL A 201 -9.54 -11.83 3.47
CA VAL A 201 -10.98 -12.01 3.28
C VAL A 201 -11.21 -12.52 1.86
N GLY A 202 -11.90 -13.66 1.72
CA GLY A 202 -12.07 -14.37 0.46
C GLY A 202 -11.35 -15.70 0.47
N THR A 203 -10.95 -16.19 -0.72
CA THR A 203 -10.32 -17.50 -0.88
C THR A 203 -9.01 -17.38 -1.66
N ILE A 204 -7.92 -17.92 -1.10
CA ILE A 204 -6.63 -18.04 -1.79
C ILE A 204 -6.64 -19.33 -2.60
N ASN A 205 -6.53 -19.22 -3.93
CA ASN A 205 -6.57 -20.37 -4.86
C ASN A 205 -5.28 -20.55 -5.67
N SER A 206 -4.18 -19.93 -5.22
CA SER A 206 -2.88 -19.95 -5.88
C SER A 206 -1.74 -19.88 -4.86
N SER A 207 -0.56 -20.33 -5.27
CA SER A 207 0.65 -20.29 -4.43
C SER A 207 0.94 -18.88 -3.92
N VAL A 208 1.36 -18.77 -2.66
CA VAL A 208 1.67 -17.51 -1.99
C VAL A 208 2.83 -17.71 -1.01
N SER A 209 3.66 -16.68 -0.87
CA SER A 209 4.87 -16.73 -0.05
C SER A 209 4.92 -15.59 0.96
N PHE A 210 5.19 -15.97 2.21
CA PHE A 210 5.48 -15.14 3.38
C PHE A 210 6.91 -15.41 3.89
N GLN A 211 7.81 -15.91 3.03
CA GLN A 211 9.19 -16.23 3.42
C GLN A 211 9.96 -15.03 4.02
N TRP A 212 9.58 -13.81 3.63
CA TRP A 212 10.20 -12.58 4.12
C TRP A 212 9.53 -12.01 5.37
N SER A 213 8.45 -12.63 5.87
CA SER A 213 7.64 -12.14 6.99
C SER A 213 7.79 -13.04 8.23
N PRO A 214 8.92 -13.00 8.95
CA PRO A 214 9.18 -13.89 10.09
C PRO A 214 8.36 -13.55 11.34
N LEU A 215 7.68 -12.40 11.36
CA LEU A 215 7.01 -11.85 12.54
C LEU A 215 5.49 -12.05 12.55
N LEU A 216 4.94 -12.81 11.60
CA LEU A 216 3.49 -13.03 11.54
C LEU A 216 2.95 -13.58 12.86
N THR A 217 1.83 -13.02 13.31
CA THR A 217 1.11 -13.47 14.49
C THR A 217 0.36 -14.77 14.24
N THR A 218 0.09 -15.52 15.31
CA THR A 218 -0.69 -16.76 15.25
C THR A 218 -2.06 -16.55 14.60
N GLU A 219 -2.76 -15.46 14.92
CA GLU A 219 -4.04 -15.09 14.30
C GLU A 219 -3.92 -14.94 12.77
N SER A 220 -2.85 -14.30 12.30
CA SER A 220 -2.60 -14.14 10.85
C SER A 220 -2.29 -15.49 10.19
N ILE A 221 -1.48 -16.34 10.85
CA ILE A 221 -1.12 -17.68 10.36
C ILE A 221 -2.38 -18.54 10.19
N GLU A 222 -3.23 -18.58 11.21
CA GLU A 222 -4.49 -19.34 11.21
C GLU A 222 -5.47 -18.80 10.17
N ASN A 223 -5.62 -17.48 10.07
CA ASN A 223 -6.47 -16.87 9.07
C ASN A 223 -6.00 -17.23 7.65
N ILE A 224 -4.71 -17.09 7.33
CA ILE A 224 -4.13 -17.43 6.01
C ILE A 224 -4.47 -18.88 5.64
N ILE A 225 -4.30 -19.82 6.57
CA ILE A 225 -4.56 -21.24 6.32
C ILE A 225 -6.05 -21.50 6.15
N SER A 226 -6.91 -20.87 6.97
CA SER A 226 -8.36 -21.06 6.92
C SER A 226 -8.96 -20.65 5.57
N VAL A 227 -8.39 -19.63 4.92
CA VAL A 227 -8.88 -19.10 3.63
C VAL A 227 -8.28 -19.80 2.39
N LEU A 228 -7.41 -20.78 2.58
CA LEU A 228 -6.91 -21.59 1.45
C LEU A 228 -8.06 -22.39 0.82
N SER A 229 -8.12 -22.41 -0.51
CA SER A 229 -9.11 -23.15 -1.27
C SER A 229 -9.02 -24.65 -1.03
N ASP A 230 -10.14 -25.31 -0.74
CA ASP A 230 -10.21 -26.79 -0.62
C ASP A 230 -10.11 -27.51 -1.98
N ASN A 231 -10.26 -26.76 -3.08
CA ASN A 231 -10.25 -27.29 -4.44
C ASN A 231 -8.94 -27.02 -5.20
N ALA A 232 -8.00 -26.29 -4.60
CA ALA A 232 -6.69 -26.07 -5.20
C ALA A 232 -5.88 -27.37 -5.22
N SER A 233 -5.07 -27.58 -6.26
CA SER A 233 -4.14 -28.70 -6.36
C SER A 233 -2.77 -28.20 -6.81
N GLY A 234 -1.71 -28.75 -6.20
CA GLY A 234 -0.32 -28.41 -6.53
C GLY A 234 0.10 -26.99 -6.15
N GLN A 235 -0.66 -26.31 -5.27
CA GLN A 235 -0.32 -24.98 -4.79
C GLN A 235 0.56 -25.05 -3.54
N VAL A 236 1.43 -24.06 -3.40
CA VAL A 236 2.40 -23.97 -2.31
C VAL A 236 2.14 -22.72 -1.49
N LEU A 237 1.94 -22.90 -0.19
CA LEU A 237 2.03 -21.84 0.81
C LEU A 237 3.42 -21.90 1.44
N THR A 238 4.20 -20.83 1.33
CA THR A 238 5.55 -20.76 1.91
C THR A 238 5.55 -19.79 3.07
N PHE A 239 6.04 -20.22 4.24
CA PHE A 239 6.28 -19.38 5.39
C PHE A 239 7.77 -19.26 5.68
N ASN A 240 8.16 -18.21 6.39
CA ASN A 240 9.48 -18.14 6.99
C ASN A 240 9.62 -19.22 8.08
N LYS A 241 10.78 -19.88 8.20
CA LYS A 241 11.04 -20.90 9.23
C LYS A 241 10.75 -20.45 10.68
N ALA A 242 10.82 -19.16 10.99
CA ALA A 242 10.50 -18.63 12.31
C ALA A 242 9.05 -18.88 12.72
N ILE A 243 8.13 -18.97 11.75
CA ILE A 243 6.69 -19.19 11.96
C ILE A 243 6.41 -20.48 12.73
N LYS A 244 7.22 -21.52 12.51
CA LYS A 244 7.09 -22.79 13.22
C LYS A 244 7.17 -22.62 14.74
N GLN A 245 8.17 -21.87 15.20
CA GLN A 245 8.35 -21.62 16.63
C GLN A 245 7.26 -20.67 17.17
N THR A 246 6.86 -19.66 16.39
CA THR A 246 5.77 -18.74 16.77
C THR A 246 4.47 -19.48 17.00
N TYR A 247 4.08 -20.36 16.06
CA TYR A 247 2.85 -21.14 16.17
C TYR A 247 2.86 -22.08 17.37
N TYR A 248 3.98 -22.80 17.58
CA TYR A 248 4.14 -23.69 18.73
C TYR A 248 4.05 -22.93 20.06
N ASN A 249 4.70 -21.77 20.18
CA ASN A 249 4.65 -21.00 21.43
C ASN A 249 3.21 -20.60 21.82
N ALA A 250 2.33 -20.39 20.84
CA ALA A 250 0.92 -20.09 21.08
C ALA A 250 0.08 -21.33 21.43
N HIS A 251 0.51 -22.52 21.02
CA HIS A 251 -0.20 -23.80 21.19
C HIS A 251 0.58 -24.82 22.04
N SER A 252 1.49 -24.35 22.90
CA SER A 252 2.42 -25.24 23.62
C SER A 252 1.74 -26.13 24.65
N SER A 253 0.48 -25.85 25.01
CA SER A 253 -0.35 -26.71 25.84
C SER A 253 -0.98 -27.88 25.08
N GLU A 254 -1.00 -27.82 23.75
CA GLU A 254 -1.70 -28.78 22.88
C GLU A 254 -0.73 -29.78 22.23
N TYR A 255 0.53 -29.38 22.05
CA TYR A 255 1.54 -30.16 21.35
C TYR A 255 2.81 -30.33 22.18
N ALA A 256 3.48 -31.48 22.05
CA ALA A 256 4.69 -31.76 22.82
C ALA A 256 5.90 -30.94 22.33
N ASN A 257 5.93 -30.58 21.05
CA ASN A 257 7.02 -29.83 20.43
C ASN A 257 6.55 -29.10 19.15
N ALA A 258 7.45 -28.28 18.59
CA ALA A 258 7.14 -27.48 17.42
C ALA A 258 6.98 -28.27 16.12
N ASP A 259 7.57 -29.46 16.00
CA ASP A 259 7.37 -30.34 14.84
C ASP A 259 5.94 -30.86 14.81
N GLU A 260 5.45 -31.37 15.95
CA GLU A 260 4.08 -31.88 16.07
C GLU A 260 3.02 -30.79 15.82
N ALA A 261 3.20 -29.60 16.38
CA ALA A 261 2.31 -28.47 16.13
C ALA A 261 2.28 -28.07 14.65
N TRP A 262 3.45 -28.08 13.99
CA TRP A 262 3.57 -27.73 12.58
C TRP A 262 2.92 -28.77 11.66
N ASP A 263 3.14 -30.05 11.92
CA ASP A 263 2.55 -31.14 11.16
C ASP A 263 1.02 -31.10 11.28
N ALA A 264 0.50 -30.93 12.49
CA ALA A 264 -0.93 -30.77 12.73
C ALA A 264 -1.53 -29.57 12.00
N LEU A 265 -0.82 -28.43 11.96
CA LEU A 265 -1.22 -27.25 11.20
C LEU A 265 -1.26 -27.54 9.69
N CYS A 266 -0.24 -28.23 9.16
CA CYS A 266 -0.18 -28.60 7.74
C CYS A 266 -1.32 -29.55 7.34
N ASP A 267 -1.66 -30.49 8.21
CA ASP A 267 -2.71 -31.48 7.99
C ASP A 267 -4.12 -30.88 7.90
N THR A 268 -4.31 -29.63 8.33
CA THR A 268 -5.60 -28.91 8.14
C THR A 268 -5.94 -28.62 6.68
N LYS A 269 -4.93 -28.62 5.79
CA LYS A 269 -5.08 -28.33 4.35
C LYS A 269 -4.26 -29.31 3.50
N PRO A 270 -4.65 -30.60 3.45
CA PRO A 270 -3.86 -31.67 2.82
C PRO A 270 -3.72 -31.53 1.29
N ASN A 271 -4.53 -30.70 0.65
CA ASN A 271 -4.44 -30.39 -0.77
C ASN A 271 -3.40 -29.30 -1.11
N TRP A 272 -2.80 -28.67 -0.09
CA TRP A 272 -1.75 -27.68 -0.21
C TRP A 272 -0.40 -28.22 0.25
N THR A 273 0.68 -27.78 -0.40
CA THR A 273 2.02 -27.93 0.16
C THR A 273 2.32 -26.72 1.03
N ILE A 274 2.34 -26.91 2.36
CA ILE A 274 2.72 -25.86 3.30
C ILE A 274 4.20 -26.08 3.67
N SER A 275 5.04 -25.08 3.40
CA SER A 275 6.50 -25.20 3.48
C SER A 275 7.14 -24.09 4.29
N LEU A 276 8.36 -24.36 4.77
CA LEU A 276 9.20 -23.42 5.50
C LEU A 276 10.51 -23.20 4.76
N VAL A 277 10.99 -21.95 4.73
CA VAL A 277 12.30 -21.55 4.18
C VAL A 277 13.08 -20.63 5.11
#